data_AF-A0A5J6A2A7-F1
#
_entry.id   AF-A0A5J6A2A7-F1
#
_cell.length_a   1.000
_cell.length_b   1.000
_cell.length_c   1.000
_cell.angle_alpha   90.00
_cell.angle_beta   90.00
_cell.angle_gamma   90.00
#
_symmetry.space_group_name_H-M   'P 1'
#
loop_
_entity.id
_entity.type
_entity.pdbx_description
1 polymer ?
#
loop_
_entity_poly.entity_id
_entity_poly.type
_entity_poly.pdbx_seq_one_letter_code
_entity_poly.pdbx_strand_id
1 'polypeptide(L)'
;SHWSIALESSYASINAIVREQIGLRNEIFLPFIYSLFFFIIIANLIGNTPYSFTITTSIIVSVSLSFTIFIGVTILGLYKHGLHFFSYFIPSGTPLALVPLLVLIEVTSYLARALSLGVRLFANMCAGHTLLKILS
;
A
#
# COMPACT_ATOMS: atom_id res chain seq x y z
N SER A 1 -21.18 16.97 -17.83
CA SER A 1 -20.23 17.82 -17.09
C SER A 1 -18.86 17.17 -17.14
N HIS A 2 -17.81 17.88 -17.55
CA HIS A 2 -16.45 17.34 -17.65
C HIS A 2 -15.95 16.69 -16.35
N TRP A 3 -16.38 17.23 -15.20
CA TRP A 3 -16.07 16.70 -13.87
C TRP A 3 -16.66 15.30 -13.62
N SER A 4 -17.86 15.03 -14.13
CA SER A 4 -18.50 13.71 -13.98
C SER A 4 -17.75 12.64 -14.77
N ILE A 5 -17.27 12.98 -15.97
CA ILE A 5 -16.55 12.06 -16.85
C ILE A 5 -15.20 11.68 -16.23
N ALA A 6 -14.51 12.63 -15.59
CA ALA A 6 -13.26 12.37 -14.90
C ALA A 6 -13.43 11.43 -13.69
N LEU A 7 -14.51 11.59 -12.91
CA LEU A 7 -14.81 10.70 -11.80
C LEU A 7 -15.18 9.30 -12.31
N GLU A 8 -16.02 9.21 -13.34
CA GLU A 8 -16.47 7.95 -13.91
C GLU A 8 -15.31 7.16 -14.53
N SER A 9 -14.40 7.82 -15.25
CA SER A 9 -13.21 7.17 -15.82
C SER A 9 -12.23 6.71 -14.74
N SER A 10 -12.03 7.49 -13.68
CA SER A 10 -11.20 7.08 -12.55
C SER A 10 -11.76 5.85 -11.82
N TYR A 11 -13.08 5.81 -11.61
CA TYR A 11 -13.77 4.68 -11.01
C TYR A 11 -13.64 3.42 -11.88
N ALA A 12 -13.85 3.55 -13.20
CA ALA A 12 -13.70 2.45 -14.13
C ALA A 12 -12.27 1.88 -14.14
N SER A 13 -11.25 2.73 -14.11
CA SER A 13 -9.84 2.31 -14.05
C SER A 13 -9.51 1.57 -12.75
N ILE A 14 -9.92 2.11 -11.60
CA ILE A 14 -9.69 1.47 -10.30
C ILE A 14 -10.43 0.13 -10.23
N ASN A 15 -11.67 0.07 -10.71
CA ASN A 15 -12.44 -1.17 -10.75
C ASN A 15 -11.76 -2.23 -11.64
N ALA A 16 -11.24 -1.85 -12.81
CA ALA A 16 -10.49 -2.75 -13.67
C ALA A 16 -9.24 -3.32 -12.97
N ILE A 17 -8.44 -2.45 -12.33
CA ILE A 17 -7.24 -2.87 -11.59
C ILE A 17 -7.60 -3.81 -10.43
N VAL A 18 -8.63 -3.46 -9.65
CA VAL A 18 -9.08 -4.29 -8.52
C VAL A 18 -9.57 -5.66 -8.99
N ARG A 19 -10.30 -5.71 -10.11
CA ARG A 19 -10.80 -6.96 -10.70
C ARG A 19 -9.66 -7.85 -11.19
N GLU A 20 -8.63 -7.29 -11.79
CA GLU A 20 -7.44 -8.03 -12.22
C GLU A 20 -6.61 -8.55 -11.03
N GLN A 21 -6.48 -7.78 -9.95
CA GLN A 21 -5.61 -8.12 -8.82
C GLN A 21 -6.26 -9.06 -7.79
N ILE A 22 -7.56 -8.88 -7.48
CA ILE A 22 -8.24 -9.57 -6.36
C ILE A 22 -9.26 -10.61 -6.85
N GLY A 23 -9.57 -10.59 -8.16
CA GLY A 23 -10.59 -11.44 -8.76
C GLY A 23 -12.01 -11.06 -8.37
N LEU A 24 -13.00 -11.61 -9.10
CA LEU A 24 -14.44 -11.31 -8.98
C LEU A 24 -15.03 -11.51 -7.57
N ARG A 25 -14.33 -12.21 -6.67
CA ARG A 25 -14.89 -12.67 -5.39
C ARG A 25 -14.86 -11.61 -4.28
N ASN A 26 -14.24 -10.44 -4.50
CA ASN A 26 -14.07 -9.47 -3.41
C ASN A 26 -14.42 -8.02 -3.74
N GLU A 27 -15.62 -7.79 -4.26
CA GLU A 27 -16.15 -6.43 -4.49
C GLU A 27 -16.30 -5.61 -3.19
N ILE A 28 -16.31 -6.25 -2.02
CA ILE A 28 -16.39 -5.59 -0.69
C ILE A 28 -15.17 -4.71 -0.41
N PHE A 29 -13.99 -4.99 -1.00
CA PHE A 29 -12.77 -4.18 -0.81
C PHE A 29 -12.62 -3.03 -1.81
N LEU A 30 -13.46 -3.00 -2.85
CA LEU A 30 -13.45 -1.95 -3.87
C LEU A 30 -13.58 -0.53 -3.26
N PRO A 31 -14.57 -0.23 -2.38
CA PRO A 31 -14.69 1.10 -1.80
C PRO A 31 -13.49 1.51 -0.93
N PHE A 32 -12.87 0.55 -0.23
CA PHE A 32 -11.67 0.82 0.57
C PHE A 32 -10.48 1.22 -0.30
N ILE A 33 -10.23 0.46 -1.39
CA ILE A 33 -9.14 0.73 -2.32
C ILE A 33 -9.36 2.04 -3.06
N TYR A 34 -10.60 2.31 -3.47
CA TYR A 34 -10.98 3.57 -4.11
C TYR A 34 -10.70 4.77 -3.19
N SER A 35 -11.13 4.70 -1.91
CA SER A 35 -10.85 5.75 -0.93
C SER A 35 -9.36 5.93 -0.68
N LEU A 36 -8.59 4.83 -0.58
CA LEU A 36 -7.16 4.88 -0.34
C LEU A 36 -6.43 5.54 -1.52
N PHE A 37 -6.81 5.21 -2.75
CA PHE A 37 -6.23 5.78 -3.96
C PHE A 37 -6.42 7.30 -4.03
N PHE A 38 -7.65 7.79 -3.85
CA PHE A 38 -7.94 9.22 -3.84
C PHE A 38 -7.26 9.94 -2.68
N PHE A 39 -7.24 9.33 -1.50
CA PHE A 39 -6.52 9.88 -0.35
C PHE A 39 -5.04 10.09 -0.64
N ILE A 40 -4.36 9.07 -1.19
CA ILE A 40 -2.93 9.15 -1.53
C ILE A 40 -2.68 10.20 -2.61
N ILE A 41 -3.50 10.28 -3.66
CA ILE A 41 -3.33 11.29 -4.73
C ILE A 41 -3.48 12.70 -4.19
N ILE A 42 -4.53 12.97 -3.40
CA ILE A 42 -4.77 14.30 -2.82
C ILE A 42 -3.63 14.65 -1.86
N ALA A 43 -3.20 13.71 -1.02
CA ALA A 43 -2.09 13.91 -0.09
C ALA A 43 -0.76 14.21 -0.83
N ASN A 44 -0.49 13.51 -1.94
CA ASN A 44 0.70 13.75 -2.77
C ASN A 44 0.62 15.11 -3.49
N LEU A 45 -0.55 15.50 -3.97
CA LEU A 45 -0.75 16.78 -4.67
C LEU A 45 -0.59 17.98 -3.73
N ILE A 46 -1.13 17.87 -2.51
CA ILE A 46 -0.95 18.87 -1.45
C ILE A 46 0.52 18.97 -1.05
N GLY A 47 1.24 17.84 -0.96
CA GLY A 47 2.67 17.80 -0.65
C GLY A 47 3.58 18.44 -1.69
N ASN A 48 3.13 18.52 -2.95
CA ASN A 48 3.89 19.11 -4.05
C ASN A 48 3.74 20.65 -4.16
N THR A 49 2.93 21.29 -3.31
CA THR A 49 2.72 22.75 -3.37
C THR A 49 3.89 23.49 -2.69
N PRO A 50 4.66 24.31 -3.42
CA PRO A 50 5.76 25.09 -2.84
C PRO A 50 5.19 26.18 -1.92
N TYR A 51 5.97 26.58 -0.90
CA TYR A 51 5.62 27.53 0.18
C TYR A 51 4.79 27.03 1.38
N SER A 52 4.33 25.78 1.41
CA SER A 52 3.64 25.25 2.59
C SER A 52 4.63 24.57 3.54
N PHE A 53 4.81 25.12 4.75
CA PHE A 53 5.54 24.47 5.85
C PHE A 53 4.72 23.25 6.29
N THR A 54 4.93 22.13 5.60
CA THR A 54 3.98 21.01 5.60
C THR A 54 4.30 20.03 6.71
N ILE A 55 3.30 19.77 7.54
CA ILE A 55 3.23 18.66 8.50
C ILE A 55 3.53 17.30 7.81
N THR A 56 3.28 17.20 6.49
CA THR A 56 3.59 16.04 5.61
C THR A 56 5.09 15.75 5.43
N THR A 57 5.98 16.71 5.67
CA THR A 57 7.44 16.46 5.69
C THR A 57 7.87 15.59 6.87
N SER A 58 7.03 15.51 7.90
CA SER A 58 7.26 14.58 9.00
C SER A 58 7.04 13.17 8.49
N ILE A 59 8.14 12.44 8.32
CA ILE A 59 8.20 11.00 8.03
C ILE A 59 7.18 10.20 8.84
N ILE A 60 6.87 10.70 10.05
CA ILE A 60 5.88 10.21 11.00
C ILE A 60 4.49 10.01 10.37
N VAL A 61 3.99 10.95 9.55
CA VAL A 61 2.62 10.84 8.99
C VAL A 61 2.57 9.82 7.84
N SER A 62 3.59 9.77 6.99
CA SER A 62 3.66 8.81 5.89
C SER A 62 3.87 7.38 6.41
N VAL A 63 4.77 7.21 7.39
CA VAL A 63 5.05 5.93 8.03
C VAL A 63 3.86 5.47 8.90
N SER A 64 3.18 6.36 9.62
CA SER A 64 2.01 5.98 10.44
C SER A 64 0.83 5.52 9.58
N LEU A 65 0.58 6.16 8.44
CA LEU A 65 -0.43 5.73 7.48
C LEU A 65 -0.11 4.34 6.92
N SER A 66 1.15 4.13 6.48
CA SER A 66 1.60 2.83 5.97
C SER A 66 1.47 1.74 7.03
N PHE A 67 1.82 2.03 8.27
CA PHE A 67 1.72 1.10 9.39
C PHE A 67 0.26 0.75 9.72
N THR A 68 -0.64 1.74 9.67
CA THR A 68 -2.08 1.53 9.87
C THR A 68 -2.67 0.62 8.80
N ILE A 69 -2.33 0.85 7.52
CA ILE A 69 -2.78 0.01 6.40
C ILE A 69 -2.22 -1.41 6.54
N PHE A 70 -0.95 -1.54 6.93
CA PHE A 70 -0.33 -2.85 7.16
C PHE A 70 -1.05 -3.63 8.26
N ILE A 71 -1.28 -3.02 9.42
CA ILE A 71 -2.03 -3.65 10.51
C ILE A 71 -3.43 -4.06 10.03
N GLY A 72 -4.13 -3.18 9.30
CA GLY A 72 -5.46 -3.48 8.75
C GLY A 72 -5.44 -4.71 7.82
N VAL A 73 -4.45 -4.80 6.93
CA VAL A 73 -4.28 -5.96 6.03
C VAL A 73 -3.87 -7.21 6.79
N THR A 74 -3.02 -7.10 7.81
CA THR A 74 -2.64 -8.24 8.66
C THR A 74 -3.83 -8.78 9.44
N ILE A 75 -4.63 -7.92 10.06
CA ILE A 75 -5.86 -8.33 10.77
C ILE A 75 -6.85 -8.99 9.80
N LEU A 76 -7.05 -8.40 8.62
CA LEU A 76 -7.93 -8.95 7.60
C LEU A 76 -7.43 -10.31 7.06
N GLY A 77 -6.12 -10.47 6.90
CA GLY A 77 -5.47 -11.72 6.50
C GLY A 77 -5.62 -12.81 7.57
N LEU A 78 -5.42 -12.45 8.84
CA LEU A 78 -5.66 -13.34 9.98
C LEU A 78 -7.14 -13.72 10.10
N TYR A 79 -8.06 -12.80 9.85
CA TYR A 79 -9.50 -13.08 9.90
C TYR A 79 -9.96 -13.98 8.75
N LYS A 80 -9.43 -13.79 7.53
CA LYS A 80 -9.83 -14.58 6.35
C LYS A 80 -9.14 -15.93 6.24
N HIS A 81 -7.93 -16.11 6.77
CA HIS A 81 -7.17 -17.36 6.61
C HIS A 81 -6.81 -18.03 7.95
N GLY A 82 -7.01 -17.37 9.10
CA GLY A 82 -6.82 -17.97 10.42
C GLY A 82 -5.48 -18.68 10.57
N LEU A 83 -5.53 -19.98 10.90
CA LEU A 83 -4.38 -20.88 11.06
C LEU A 83 -3.84 -21.45 9.73
N HIS A 84 -4.50 -21.23 8.60
CA HIS A 84 -4.03 -21.59 7.25
C HIS A 84 -2.96 -20.61 6.72
N PHE A 85 -2.60 -19.57 7.49
CA PHE A 85 -1.48 -18.69 7.19
C PHE A 85 -0.14 -19.48 7.10
N PHE A 86 -0.01 -20.57 7.86
CA PHE A 86 1.13 -21.50 7.77
C PHE A 86 1.17 -22.33 6.47
N SER A 87 0.05 -22.45 5.75
CA SER A 87 -0.02 -23.16 4.47
C SER A 87 0.52 -22.32 3.30
N TYR A 88 0.42 -20.99 3.38
CA TYR A 88 1.07 -20.10 2.40
C TYR A 88 2.60 -20.13 2.52
N PHE A 89 3.09 -20.45 3.72
CA PHE A 89 4.51 -20.62 4.01
C PHE A 89 5.11 -21.94 3.53
N ILE A 90 4.27 -22.92 3.15
CA ILE A 90 4.70 -24.25 2.75
C ILE A 90 4.19 -24.47 1.32
N PRO A 91 4.99 -24.13 0.29
CA PRO A 91 4.72 -24.63 -1.05
C PRO A 91 4.71 -26.17 -0.98
N SER A 92 3.60 -26.77 -1.42
CA SER A 92 3.41 -28.21 -1.46
C SER A 92 4.53 -28.88 -2.26
N GLY A 93 5.53 -29.43 -1.57
CA GLY A 93 6.68 -30.11 -2.18
C GLY A 93 8.05 -29.83 -1.54
N THR A 94 8.17 -28.99 -0.52
CA THR A 94 9.47 -28.73 0.13
C THR A 94 9.82 -29.78 1.21
N PRO A 95 11.06 -30.29 1.26
CA PRO A 95 11.50 -31.22 2.29
C PRO A 95 11.39 -30.60 3.68
N LEU A 96 10.85 -31.36 4.66
CA LEU A 96 10.52 -30.90 6.02
C LEU A 96 11.66 -30.17 6.76
N ALA A 97 12.91 -30.45 6.42
CA ALA A 97 14.09 -29.81 7.04
C ALA A 97 14.27 -28.33 6.64
N LEU A 98 13.80 -27.90 5.46
CA LEU A 98 13.98 -26.53 4.96
C LEU A 98 12.78 -25.61 5.28
N VAL A 99 11.67 -26.20 5.70
CA VAL A 99 10.43 -25.49 6.06
C VAL A 99 10.66 -24.40 7.12
N PRO A 100 11.42 -24.63 8.22
CA PRO A 100 11.64 -23.59 9.24
C PRO A 100 12.40 -22.38 8.71
N LEU A 101 13.36 -22.59 7.79
CA LEU A 101 14.13 -21.52 7.18
C LEU A 101 13.25 -20.67 6.24
N LEU A 102 12.44 -21.32 5.40
CA LEU A 102 11.51 -20.64 4.50
C LEU A 102 10.48 -19.80 5.28
N VAL A 103 10.02 -20.31 6.42
CA VAL A 103 9.14 -19.58 7.34
C VAL A 103 9.78 -18.31 7.88
N LEU A 104 11.05 -18.36 8.26
CA LEU A 104 11.74 -17.16 8.72
C LEU A 104 11.85 -16.10 7.62
N ILE A 105 12.20 -16.52 6.40
CA ILE A 105 12.45 -15.60 5.28
C ILE A 105 11.13 -14.95 4.82
N GLU A 106 10.05 -15.70 4.71
CA GLU A 106 8.78 -15.15 4.23
C GLU A 106 8.09 -14.28 5.31
N VAL A 107 8.31 -14.51 6.62
CA VAL A 107 7.90 -13.55 7.68
C VAL A 107 8.68 -12.24 7.53
N THR A 108 9.99 -12.34 7.29
CA THR A 108 10.85 -11.17 7.07
C THR A 108 10.43 -10.40 5.82
N SER A 109 10.11 -11.11 4.72
CA SER A 109 9.62 -10.55 3.45
C SER A 109 8.27 -9.84 3.63
N TYR A 110 7.35 -10.43 4.39
CA TYR A 110 6.04 -9.83 4.68
C TYR A 110 6.19 -8.51 5.48
N LEU A 111 7.06 -8.49 6.50
CA LEU A 111 7.36 -7.27 7.24
C LEU A 111 8.07 -6.22 6.37
N ALA A 112 9.02 -6.65 5.52
CA ALA A 112 9.72 -5.76 4.60
C ALA A 112 8.76 -5.11 3.58
N ARG A 113 7.71 -5.81 3.15
CA ARG A 113 6.67 -5.29 2.25
C ARG A 113 5.90 -4.12 2.88
N ALA A 114 5.59 -4.21 4.17
CA ALA A 114 4.95 -3.15 4.95
C ALA A 114 5.78 -1.86 4.97
N LEU A 115 7.07 -2.03 5.28
CA LEU A 115 8.02 -0.93 5.38
C LEU A 115 8.29 -0.32 4.01
N SER A 116 8.42 -1.15 2.97
CA SER A 116 8.70 -0.71 1.60
C SER A 116 7.60 0.21 1.05
N LEU A 117 6.33 -0.04 1.35
CA LEU A 117 5.22 0.79 0.86
C LEU A 117 5.30 2.22 1.40
N GLY A 118 5.51 2.37 2.72
CA GLY A 118 5.63 3.67 3.38
C GLY A 118 6.91 4.42 3.01
N VAL A 119 8.05 3.72 3.01
CA VAL A 119 9.35 4.30 2.62
C VAL A 119 9.30 4.81 1.18
N ARG A 120 8.62 4.11 0.27
CA ARG A 120 8.48 4.53 -1.13
C ARG A 120 7.75 5.86 -1.28
N LEU A 121 6.63 6.03 -0.57
CA LEU A 121 5.89 7.29 -0.58
C LEU A 121 6.70 8.44 0.05
N PHE A 122 7.37 8.16 1.17
CA PHE A 122 8.22 9.14 1.83
C PHE A 122 9.43 9.57 0.98
N ALA A 123 10.14 8.61 0.40
CA ALA A 123 11.32 8.86 -0.42
C ALA A 123 10.98 9.74 -1.63
N ASN A 124 9.83 9.49 -2.29
CA ASN A 124 9.38 10.30 -3.41
C ASN A 124 9.14 11.78 -3.02
N MET A 125 8.55 12.03 -1.84
CA MET A 125 8.31 13.39 -1.35
C MET A 125 9.59 14.09 -0.88
N CYS A 126 10.46 13.37 -0.15
CA CYS A 126 11.72 13.92 0.34
C CYS A 126 12.69 14.24 -0.81
N ALA A 127 12.81 13.33 -1.79
CA ALA A 127 13.64 13.53 -2.96
C ALA A 127 13.14 14.70 -3.82
N GLY A 128 11.81 14.79 -4.04
CA GLY A 128 11.22 15.90 -4.80
C GLY A 128 11.49 17.27 -4.14
N HIS A 129 11.26 17.38 -2.84
CA HIS A 129 11.51 18.63 -2.12
C HIS A 129 13.00 18.99 -2.05
N THR A 130 13.87 17.99 -1.88
CA THR A 130 15.34 18.18 -1.86
C THR A 130 15.85 18.61 -3.24
N LEU A 131 15.37 17.98 -4.32
CA LEU A 131 15.74 18.35 -5.69
C LEU A 131 15.33 19.79 -6.01
N LEU A 132 14.09 20.17 -5.67
CA LEU A 132 13.61 21.55 -5.88
C LEU A 132 14.44 22.58 -5.11
N LYS A 133 14.95 22.23 -3.92
CA LYS A 133 15.84 23.08 -3.12
C LYS A 133 17.26 23.19 -3.68
N ILE A 134 17.73 22.21 -4.45
CA ILE A 134 19.07 22.22 -5.04
C ILE A 134 19.07 22.92 -6.41
N LEU A 135 17.98 22.81 -7.17
CA LEU A 135 17.83 23.43 -8.49
C LEU A 135 17.41 24.91 -8.44
N SER A 136 16.86 25.37 -7.32
CA SER A 136 16.48 26.78 -7.06
C SER A 136 17.57 27.52 -6.31
#